data_AF-A0A9N7MKL9-F1
#
_entry.id   AF-A0A9N7MKL9-F1
#
_cell.length_a   1.000
_cell.length_b   1.000
_cell.length_c   1.000
_cell.angle_alpha   90.00
_cell.angle_beta   90.00
_cell.angle_gamma   90.00
#
_symmetry.space_group_name_H-M   'P 1'
#
loop_
_entity.id
_entity.type
_entity.pdbx_description
1 polymer ?
#
loop_
_entity_poly.entity_id
_entity_poly.type
_entity_poly.pdbx_seq_one_letter_code
_entity_poly.pdbx_strand_id
1 'polypeptide(L)' 'MHANRIYTAAAVHLTAVLECLASEVLKVAGDESVKENKKRIHPGHLTQAVKNNDELMQLLQNVTIPSADVAPRGGKW' A
#
# COMPACT_ATOMS: atom_id res chain seq x y z
N MET A 1 -14.62 20.11 -5.61
CA MET A 1 -15.72 20.40 -4.66
C MET A 1 -16.56 19.14 -4.51
N HIS A 2 -16.76 18.66 -3.28
CA HIS A 2 -17.69 17.55 -3.00
C HIS A 2 -19.14 18.03 -2.93
N ALA A 3 -20.10 17.13 -3.10
CA ALA A 3 -21.52 17.45 -3.22
C ALA A 3 -22.07 18.12 -1.94
N ASN A 4 -23.05 19.04 -2.11
CA ASN A 4 -23.72 19.73 -1.00
C ASN A 4 -24.51 18.78 -0.07
N ARG A 5 -24.87 17.58 -0.56
CA ARG A 5 -25.46 16.50 0.22
C ARG A 5 -24.80 15.18 -0.15
N ILE A 6 -24.38 14.43 0.86
CA ILE A 6 -23.81 13.08 0.71
C ILE A 6 -24.81 12.10 1.31
N TYR A 7 -25.20 11.08 0.55
CA TYR A 7 -26.06 10.01 1.06
C TYR A 7 -25.29 9.19 2.11
N THR A 8 -25.98 8.78 3.18
CA THR A 8 -25.38 7.91 4.22
C THR A 8 -24.76 6.64 3.65
N ALA A 9 -25.42 6.03 2.65
CA ALA A 9 -24.90 4.87 1.95
C ALA A 9 -23.56 5.14 1.22
N ALA A 10 -23.29 6.36 0.78
CA ALA A 10 -22.05 6.69 0.09
C ALA A 10 -20.82 6.57 1.01
N ALA A 11 -20.95 6.94 2.29
CA ALA A 11 -19.87 6.78 3.26
C ALA A 11 -19.56 5.29 3.52
N VAL A 12 -20.59 4.45 3.58
CA VAL A 12 -20.43 2.99 3.76
C VAL A 12 -19.72 2.37 2.55
N HIS A 13 -20.17 2.70 1.34
CA HIS A 13 -19.54 2.18 0.12
C HIS A 13 -18.10 2.64 -0.02
N LEU A 14 -17.82 3.92 0.25
CA LEU A 14 -16.45 4.44 0.19
C LEU A 14 -15.55 3.73 1.22
N THR A 15 -16.03 3.53 2.44
CA THR A 15 -15.26 2.84 3.49
C THR A 15 -14.96 1.39 3.08
N ALA A 16 -15.94 0.67 2.53
CA ALA A 16 -15.74 -0.70 2.07
C ALA A 16 -14.68 -0.80 0.96
N VAL A 17 -14.68 0.14 0.01
CA VAL A 17 -13.67 0.19 -1.07
C VAL A 17 -12.29 0.51 -0.49
N LEU A 18 -12.19 1.47 0.42
CA LEU A 18 -10.93 1.83 1.06
C LEU A 18 -10.36 0.68 1.90
N GLU A 19 -11.21 -0.03 2.64
CA GLU A 19 -10.82 -1.22 3.41
C GLU A 19 -10.29 -2.32 2.50
N CYS A 20 -10.99 -2.61 1.40
CA CYS A 20 -10.57 -3.63 0.45
C CYS A 20 -9.21 -3.30 -0.17
N LEU A 21 -9.00 -2.05 -0.61
CA LEU A 21 -7.72 -1.61 -1.16
C LEU A 21 -6.59 -1.64 -0.12
N ALA A 22 -6.84 -1.17 1.10
CA ALA A 22 -5.85 -1.18 2.17
C ALA A 22 -5.47 -2.62 2.55
N SER A 23 -6.46 -3.52 2.65
CA SER A 23 -6.25 -4.93 2.95
C SER A 23 -5.39 -5.62 1.88
N GLU A 24 -5.68 -5.39 0.60
CA GLU A 24 -4.93 -5.99 -0.49
C GLU A 24 -3.48 -5.52 -0.51
N VAL A 25 -3.24 -4.20 -0.39
CA VAL A 25 -1.89 -3.61 -0.33
C VAL A 25 -1.10 -4.14 0.87
N LEU A 26 -1.74 -4.26 2.04
CA LEU A 26 -1.09 -4.79 3.25
C LEU A 26 -0.77 -6.28 3.13
N LYS A 27 -1.64 -7.07 2.49
CA LYS A 27 -1.41 -8.49 2.24
C LYS A 27 -0.16 -8.69 1.39
N VAL A 28 -0.08 -8.04 0.22
CA VAL A 28 1.08 -8.20 -0.68
C VAL A 28 2.37 -7.63 -0.09
N ALA A 29 2.31 -6.50 0.63
CA ALA A 29 3.49 -5.95 1.31
C ALA A 29 3.92 -6.81 2.53
N GLY A 30 2.97 -7.48 3.17
CA GLY A 30 3.22 -8.47 4.22
C GLY A 30 3.96 -9.69 3.67
N ASP A 31 3.53 -10.20 2.52
CA ASP A 31 4.20 -11.31 1.85
C ASP A 31 5.65 -10.95 1.48
N GLU A 32 5.91 -9.76 0.94
CA GLU A 32 7.27 -9.28 0.69
C GLU A 32 8.09 -9.15 1.98
N SER A 33 7.49 -8.70 3.08
CA SER A 33 8.14 -8.65 4.39
C SER A 33 8.57 -10.03 4.88
N VAL A 34 7.70 -11.03 4.71
CA VAL A 34 7.98 -12.41 5.11
C VAL A 34 9.09 -13.01 4.23
N LYS A 35 9.10 -12.72 2.92
CA LYS A 35 10.17 -13.12 2.00
C LYS A 35 11.54 -12.58 2.43
N GLU A 36 11.60 -11.37 2.98
CA GLU A 36 12.83 -10.78 3.53
C GLU A 36 13.14 -11.19 4.98
N ASN A 37 12.39 -12.14 5.56
CA ASN A 37 12.49 -12.56 6.96
C ASN A 37 12.32 -11.40 7.97
N LYS A 38 11.50 -10.39 7.62
CA LYS A 38 11.17 -9.26 8.48
C LYS A 38 9.78 -9.43 9.07
N LYS A 39 9.64 -9.11 10.36
CA LYS A 39 8.33 -9.10 11.05
C LYS A 39 7.54 -7.80 10.86
N ARG A 40 8.16 -6.74 10.32
CA ARG A 40 7.58 -5.41 10.18
C ARG A 40 7.66 -4.95 8.73
N ILE A 41 6.55 -4.46 8.20
CA ILE A 41 6.48 -3.83 6.89
C ILE A 41 7.25 -2.50 6.91
N HIS A 42 8.18 -2.31 5.97
CA HIS A 42 8.87 -1.04 5.72
C HIS A 42 8.60 -0.56 4.28
N PRO A 43 8.94 0.70 3.92
CA PRO A 43 8.63 1.26 2.59
C PRO A 43 9.20 0.49 1.39
N GLY A 44 10.25 -0.29 1.59
CA GLY A 44 10.84 -1.16 0.56
C GLY A 44 9.91 -2.31 0.18
N HIS A 45 9.28 -2.97 1.16
CA HIS A 45 8.29 -4.03 0.89
C HIS A 45 7.07 -3.48 0.13
N LEU A 46 6.63 -2.26 0.44
CA LEU A 46 5.57 -1.59 -0.32
C LEU A 46 5.98 -1.36 -1.77
N THR A 47 7.23 -0.98 -2.00
CA THR A 47 7.76 -0.74 -3.35
C THR A 47 7.86 -2.04 -4.15
N GLN A 48 8.34 -3.11 -3.52
CA GLN A 48 8.39 -4.44 -4.14
C GLN A 48 6.99 -4.95 -4.45
N ALA A 49 6.05 -4.81 -3.52
CA ALA A 49 4.66 -5.23 -3.70
C ALA A 49 3.98 -4.50 -4.86
N VAL A 50 4.20 -3.19 -5.01
CA VAL A 50 3.67 -2.41 -6.14
C VAL A 50 4.33 -2.81 -7.46
N LYS A 51 5.65 -3.02 -7.49
CA LYS A 51 6.37 -3.42 -8.72
C LYS A 51 6.02 -4.84 -9.18
N ASN A 52 5.70 -5.74 -8.25
CA ASN A 52 5.43 -7.15 -8.52
C ASN A 52 3.94 -7.44 -8.77
N ASN A 53 3.06 -6.44 -8.64
CA ASN A 53 1.62 -6.58 -8.85
C ASN A 53 1.16 -5.60 -9.93
N ASP A 54 0.75 -6.12 -11.08
CA ASP A 54 0.38 -5.33 -12.26
C ASP A 54 -0.80 -4.37 -12.00
N GLU A 55 -1.79 -4.79 -11.21
CA GLU A 55 -2.95 -3.97 -10.86
C GLU A 55 -2.55 -2.78 -9.98
N LEU A 56 -1.70 -3.01 -8.98
CA LEU A 56 -1.17 -1.96 -8.11
C LEU A 56 -0.21 -1.04 -8.85
N MET A 57 0.61 -1.57 -9.76
CA MET A 57 1.48 -0.77 -10.61
C MET A 57 0.66 0.16 -11.51
N GLN A 58 -0.43 -0.35 -12.09
CA GLN A 58 -1.34 0.46 -12.90
C GLN A 58 -2.05 1.53 -12.05
N LEU A 59 -2.53 1.17 -10.87
CA LEU A 59 -3.22 2.08 -9.95
C LEU A 59 -2.29 3.20 -9.42
N LEU A 60 -1.03 2.87 -9.17
CA LEU A 60 -0.06 3.75 -8.50
C LEU A 60 1.07 4.24 -9.43
N GLN A 61 0.89 4.14 -10.75
CA GLN A 61 1.93 4.45 -11.75
C GLN A 61 2.63 5.81 -11.58
N ASN A 62 1.92 6.82 -11.07
CA ASN A 62 2.41 8.19 -10.91
C ASN A 62 2.63 8.58 -9.43
N VAL A 63 2.68 7.59 -8.53
CA VAL A 63 2.89 7.80 -7.09
C VAL A 63 4.35 7.49 -6.74
N THR A 64 5.01 8.40 -6.04
CA THR A 64 6.33 8.16 -5.47
C THR A 64 6.20 7.61 -4.05
N ILE A 65 6.77 6.43 -3.79
CA ILE A 65 6.91 5.89 -2.44
C ILE A 65 8.24 6.38 -1.86
N PRO A 66 8.23 7.28 -0.86
CA PRO A 66 9.46 7.77 -0.26
C PRO A 66 10.17 6.65 0.52
N SER A 67 11.50 6.73 0.61
CA SER A 67 12.33 5.77 1.36
C SER A 67 12.30 4.32 0.84
N ALA A 68 11.80 4.12 -0.39
CA ALA A 68 11.78 2.87 -1.11
C ALA A 68 13.18 2.29 -1.41
N ASP A 69 14.18 3.17 -1.52
CA ASP A 69 15.47 2.86 -2.15
C ASP A 69 16.68 2.99 -1.21
N VAL A 70 16.46 2.81 0.11
CA VAL A 70 17.58 2.78 1.06
C VAL A 70 17.84 1.35 1.49
N ALA A 71 18.70 0.66 0.75
CA ALA A 71 19.44 -0.47 1.30
C ALA A 71 20.04 -0.02 2.65
N PRO A 72 19.73 -0.70 3.77
CA PRO A 72 20.16 -0.22 5.08
C PRO A 72 21.68 -0.29 5.18
N ARG A 73 22.34 0.87 5.10
CA ARG A 73 23.70 1.01 5.63
C ARG A 73 23.61 0.95 7.15
N GLY A 74 23.75 -0.25 7.70
CA GLY A 74 24.27 -0.47 9.06
C GLY A 74 23.40 -0.07 10.25
N GLY A 75 22.09 0.08 10.10
CA GLY A 75 21.16 0.29 11.23
C GLY A 75 20.29 -0.94 11.46
N LYS A 76 20.44 -1.59 12.61
CA LYS A 76 19.54 -2.66 13.08
C LYS A 76 18.10 -2.11 13.15
N TRP A 77 17.17 -2.84 12.54
CA TRP A 77 15.72 -2.72 12.81
C TRP A 77 15.34 -3.67 13.93
#